data_AF-A0A961I0R7-F1
#
_entry.id   AF-A0A961I0R7-F1
#
_cell.length_a   1.000
_cell.length_b   1.000
_cell.length_c   1.000
_cell.angle_alpha   90.00
_cell.angle_beta   90.00
_cell.angle_gamma   90.00
#
_symmetry.space_group_name_H-M   'P 1'
#
loop_
_entity.id
_entity.type
_entity.pdbx_description
1 polymer ?
#
loop_
_entity_poly.entity_id
_entity_poly.type
_entity_poly.pdbx_seq_one_letter_code
_entity_poly.pdbx_strand_id
1 'polypeptide(L)' 'MTASRDAFEARLRQIGAERYHDKHPFHHLLHSGGCTPDQVRAWVINRFYYQSRIPMKDAAFMSRVEDPALR' A
#
# COMPACT_ATOMS: atom_id res chain seq x y z
N MET A 1 -13.78 -23.88 -13.35
CA MET A 1 -13.88 -22.79 -14.33
C MET A 1 -13.08 -21.61 -13.79
N THR A 2 -12.09 -21.15 -14.54
CA THR A 2 -11.31 -19.94 -14.22
C THR A 2 -12.21 -18.72 -14.34
N ALA A 3 -12.11 -17.77 -13.40
CA ALA A 3 -12.86 -16.52 -13.49
C ALA A 3 -12.52 -15.77 -14.79
N SER A 4 -13.49 -15.06 -15.37
CA SER A 4 -13.18 -14.10 -16.44
C SER A 4 -12.24 -13.02 -15.92
N ARG A 5 -11.52 -12.34 -16.82
CA ARG A 5 -10.62 -11.24 -16.47
C ARG A 5 -11.32 -10.18 -15.61
N ASP A 6 -12.54 -9.81 -15.99
CA ASP A 6 -13.32 -8.79 -15.29
C ASP A 6 -13.77 -9.27 -13.91
N ALA A 7 -14.19 -10.53 -13.80
CA ALA A 7 -14.56 -11.12 -12.51
C ALA A 7 -13.35 -11.22 -11.57
N PHE A 8 -12.16 -11.51 -12.11
CA PHE A 8 -10.92 -11.52 -11.34
C PHE A 8 -10.52 -10.11 -10.86
N GLU A 9 -10.57 -9.11 -11.74
CA GLU A 9 -10.28 -7.72 -11.37
C GLU A 9 -11.27 -7.19 -10.31
N ALA A 10 -12.57 -7.46 -10.49
CA ALA A 10 -13.59 -7.08 -9.51
C ALA A 10 -13.27 -7.65 -8.12
N ARG A 11 -12.83 -8.91 -8.05
CA ARG A 11 -12.40 -9.53 -6.79
C ARG A 11 -11.19 -8.84 -6.16
N LEU A 12 -10.18 -8.46 -6.94
CA LEU A 12 -9.03 -7.72 -6.42
C LEU A 12 -9.43 -6.35 -5.87
N ARG A 13 -10.33 -5.63 -6.57
CA ARG A 13 -10.85 -4.33 -6.13
C ARG A 13 -11.67 -4.43 -4.85
N GLN A 14 -12.44 -5.51 -4.68
CA GLN A 14 -13.22 -5.75 -3.47
C GLN A 14 -12.33 -5.82 -2.22
N ILE A 15 -11.15 -6.43 -2.31
CA ILE A 15 -10.18 -6.46 -1.19
C ILE A 15 -9.75 -5.04 -0.81
N GLY A 16 -9.50 -4.17 -1.79
CA GLY A 16 -9.19 -2.77 -1.55
C GLY A 16 -10.34 -2.04 -0.86
N ALA A 17 -11.57 -2.22 -1.36
CA ALA A 17 -12.76 -1.58 -0.78
C ALA A 17 -12.97 -1.96 0.69
N GLU A 18 -12.69 -3.22 1.05
CA GLU A 18 -12.90 -3.74 2.41
C GLU A 18 -11.72 -3.51 3.36
N ARG A 19 -10.48 -3.54 2.85
CA ARG A 19 -9.28 -3.71 3.69
C ARG A 19 -8.16 -2.72 3.44
N TYR A 20 -8.33 -1.78 2.52
CA TYR A 20 -7.32 -0.75 2.34
C TYR A 20 -7.19 0.12 3.61
N HIS A 21 -5.99 0.65 3.87
CA HIS A 21 -5.70 1.30 5.14
C HIS A 21 -6.46 2.61 5.36
N ASP A 22 -7.18 3.10 4.34
CA ASP A 22 -7.99 4.31 4.45
C ASP A 22 -9.10 4.13 5.48
N LYS A 23 -9.54 2.88 5.70
CA LYS A 23 -10.52 2.47 6.72
C LYS A 23 -9.95 2.37 8.13
N HIS A 24 -8.64 2.45 8.30
CA HIS A 24 -8.04 2.29 9.63
C HIS A 24 -8.38 3.52 10.50
N PRO A 25 -8.75 3.36 11.79
CA PRO A 25 -9.14 4.48 12.65
C PRO A 25 -8.09 5.60 12.72
N PHE A 26 -6.79 5.24 12.74
CA PHE A 26 -5.71 6.22 12.70
C PHE A 26 -5.70 7.06 11.41
N HIS A 27 -6.03 6.46 10.26
CA HIS A 27 -6.08 7.20 8.99
C HIS A 27 -7.24 8.21 9.01
N HIS A 28 -8.41 7.82 9.52
CA HIS A 28 -9.52 8.74 9.74
C HIS A 28 -9.16 9.88 10.72
N LEU A 29 -8.47 9.57 11.81
CA LEU A 29 -8.00 10.57 12.77
C LEU A 29 -7.02 11.56 12.12
N LEU A 30 -6.08 11.06 11.32
CA LEU A 30 -5.09 11.87 10.62
C LEU A 30 -5.74 12.83 9.61
N HIS A 31 -6.67 12.35 8.79
CA HIS A 31 -7.30 13.17 7.73
C HIS A 31 -8.39 14.11 8.22
N SER A 32 -9.02 13.79 9.35
CA SER A 32 -9.98 14.70 9.99
C SER A 32 -9.31 15.84 10.77
N GLY A 33 -7.98 15.81 10.93
CA GLY A 33 -7.24 16.77 11.74
C GLY A 33 -7.30 16.51 13.25
N GLY A 34 -7.78 15.33 13.67
CA GLY A 34 -7.89 14.95 15.08
C GLY A 34 -6.59 14.49 15.74
N CYS A 35 -5.50 14.37 14.99
CA CYS A 35 -4.21 13.99 15.55
C CYS A 35 -3.55 15.14 16.32
N THR A 36 -2.89 14.80 17.43
CA THR A 36 -1.94 15.72 18.06
C THR A 36 -0.69 15.88 17.19
N PRO A 37 0.09 16.97 17.35
CA PRO A 37 1.36 17.13 16.64
C PRO A 37 2.32 15.94 16.80
N ASP A 38 2.36 15.31 17.98
CA ASP A 38 3.23 14.16 18.24
C ASP A 38 2.76 12.88 17.53
N GLN A 39 1.45 12.66 17.43
CA GLN A 39 0.90 11.56 16.65
C GLN A 39 1.23 11.71 15.15
N VAL A 40 1.18 12.94 14.63
CA VAL A 40 1.60 13.22 13.24
C VAL A 40 3.09 12.97 13.07
N ARG A 41 3.95 13.46 13.97
CA ARG A 41 5.40 13.22 13.92
C ARG A 41 5.73 11.73 13.97
N ALA A 42 5.07 10.97 14.84
CA ALA A 42 5.21 9.52 14.94
C ALA A 42 4.80 8.81 13.64
N TRP A 43 3.71 9.25 13.00
CA TRP A 43 3.33 8.74 11.69
C TRP A 43 4.39 9.07 10.63
N VAL A 44 4.92 10.30 10.59
CA VAL A 44 5.93 10.72 9.62
C VAL A 44 7.19 9.87 9.71
N ILE A 45 7.76 9.66 10.90
CA ILE A 45 9.01 8.88 11.03
C ILE A 45 8.83 7.41 10.63
N ASN A 46 7.69 6.81 10.98
CA ASN A 46 7.38 5.44 10.60
C ASN A 46 7.07 5.32 9.10
N ARG A 47 6.35 6.29 8.53
CA ARG A 47 6.03 6.31 7.10
C ARG A 47 7.28 6.58 6.26
N PHE A 48 8.22 7.41 6.73
CA PHE A 48 9.52 7.57 6.09
C PHE A 48 10.24 6.23 5.94
N TYR A 49 10.29 5.42 7.01
CA TYR A 49 10.88 4.09 6.93
C TYR A 49 10.20 3.24 5.85
N TYR A 50 8.86 3.14 5.86
CA TYR A 50 8.12 2.42 4.82
C TYR A 50 8.49 2.91 3.41
N GLN A 51 8.46 4.23 3.17
CA GLN A 51 8.78 4.80 1.85
C GLN A 51 10.23 4.50 1.43
N SER A 52 11.19 4.61 2.34
CA SER A 52 12.60 4.30 2.06
C SER A 52 12.84 2.82 1.69
N ARG A 53 11.96 1.91 2.11
CA ARG A 53 12.07 0.48 1.80
C ARG A 53 11.37 0.08 0.49
N ILE A 54 10.50 0.92 -0.07
CA ILE A 54 9.88 0.67 -1.39
C ILE A 54 10.93 0.38 -2.47
N PRO A 55 11.95 1.21 -2.71
CA PRO A 55 12.94 0.93 -3.75
C PRO A 55 13.76 -0.33 -3.46
N MET A 56 14.02 -0.67 -2.20
CA MET A 56 14.70 -1.92 -1.85
C MET A 56 13.84 -3.15 -2.17
N LYS A 57 12.55 -3.08 -1.84
CA LYS A 57 11.57 -4.12 -2.15
C LYS A 57 11.39 -4.25 -3.67
N ASP A 58 11.35 -3.14 -4.41
CA ASP A 58 11.26 -3.13 -5.88
C ASP A 58 12.53 -3.71 -6.51
N ALA A 59 13.73 -3.34 -6.02
CA ALA A 59 14.98 -3.92 -6.50
C ALA A 59 15.07 -5.44 -6.23
N ALA A 60 14.58 -5.91 -5.08
CA ALA A 60 14.49 -7.33 -4.77
C ALA A 60 13.49 -8.08 -5.66
N PHE A 61 12.46 -7.41 -6.16
CA PHE A 61 11.58 -7.96 -7.19
C PHE A 61 12.29 -8.01 -8.54
N MET A 62 12.90 -6.90 -8.97
CA MET A 62 13.63 -6.80 -10.26
C MET A 62 14.76 -7.82 -10.38
N SER A 63 15.45 -8.15 -9.29
CA SER A 63 16.52 -9.17 -9.30
C SER A 63 16.03 -10.58 -9.62
N ARG A 64 14.73 -10.82 -9.55
CA ARG A 64 14.07 -12.08 -9.89
C ARG A 64 13.37 -12.05 -11.25
N VAL A 65 13.37 -10.91 -11.94
CA VAL A 65 12.78 -10.77 -13.28
C VAL A 65 13.81 -11.19 -14.32
N GLU A 66 13.49 -12.23 -15.10
CA GLU A 66 14.37 -12.75 -16.15
C GLU A 66 14.23 -11.97 -17.47
N ASP A 67 13.00 -11.56 -17.82
CA ASP A 67 12.69 -10.78 -19.03
C ASP A 67 13.23 -9.34 -18.96
N PRO A 68 14.18 -8.95 -19.85
CA PRO A 68 14.72 -7.60 -19.88
C PRO A 68 13.69 -6.51 -20.21
N ALA A 69 12.59 -6.83 -20.91
CA ALA A 69 11.56 -5.84 -21.21
C ALA A 69 10.67 -5.50 -19.99
N LEU A 70 10.63 -6.41 -19.01
CA LEU A 70 9.88 -6.25 -17.77
C LEU A 70 10.74 -5.69 -16.62
N ARG A 71 12.08 -5.81 -16.71
CA ARG A 71 13.03 -5.33 -15.71
C ARG A 71 13.25 -3.83 -15.82
#